data_AF-A0A2D9CHM6-F1
#
_entry.id   AF-A0A2D9CHM6-F1
#
_cell.length_a   1.000
_cell.length_b   1.000
_cell.length_c   1.000
_cell.angle_alpha   90.00
_cell.angle_beta   90.00
_cell.angle_gamma   90.00
#
_symmetry.space_group_name_H-M   'P 1'
#
loop_
_entity.id
_entity.type
_entity.pdbx_description
1 polymer ?
#
loop_
_entity_poly.entity_id
_entity_poly.type
_entity_poly.pdbx_seq_one_letter_code
_entity_poly.pdbx_strand_id
1 'polypeptide(L)'
;MNSYIEGSPREISADGENLYMVDQVIPDVTMTPNTSLLLYMNTRKFPNATEITKGPFTITSSTEKVSTRAKGRQISMKFQSSGTEDDWTLGDFRVNSRQDGLR
;
A
#
# COMPACT_ATOMS: atom_id res chain seq x y z
N MET A 1 -9.97 -18.52 -2.68
CA MET A 1 -9.82 -17.67 -3.87
C MET A 1 -9.42 -16.29 -3.37
N ASN A 2 -8.48 -15.61 -4.02
CA ASN A 2 -8.05 -14.29 -3.55
C ASN A 2 -8.78 -13.21 -4.34
N SER A 3 -9.50 -12.33 -3.64
CA SER A 3 -10.02 -11.08 -4.21
C SER A 3 -9.04 -9.96 -3.92
N TYR A 4 -8.71 -9.12 -4.90
CA TYR A 4 -7.82 -7.99 -4.69
C TYR A 4 -8.17 -6.78 -5.54
N ILE A 5 -7.82 -5.60 -5.02
CA ILE A 5 -7.75 -4.34 -5.74
C ILE A 5 -6.28 -3.91 -5.72
N GLU A 6 -5.70 -3.70 -6.90
CA GLU A 6 -4.34 -3.22 -7.05
C GLU A 6 -4.30 -2.01 -7.98
N GLY A 7 -3.65 -0.94 -7.53
CA GLY A 7 -3.40 0.23 -8.35
C GLY A 7 -2.26 0.01 -9.33
N SER A 8 -2.28 0.69 -10.49
CA SER A 8 -1.10 0.77 -11.34
C SER A 8 0.06 1.41 -10.57
N PRO A 9 1.32 1.01 -10.80
CA PRO A 9 2.46 1.75 -10.25
C PRO A 9 2.41 3.21 -10.68
N ARG A 10 2.52 4.13 -9.71
CA ARG A 10 2.55 5.58 -9.96
C ARG A 10 3.78 6.19 -9.31
N GLU A 11 4.27 7.28 -9.90
CA GLU A 11 5.30 8.10 -9.27
C GLU A 11 4.74 8.73 -7.98
N ILE A 12 5.56 8.71 -6.92
CA ILE A 12 5.24 9.30 -5.61
C ILE A 12 5.32 10.84 -5.69
N SER A 13 6.17 11.35 -6.57
CA SER A 13 6.25 12.79 -6.90
C SER A 13 5.75 13.03 -8.32
N ALA A 14 5.42 14.28 -8.64
CA ALA A 14 4.94 14.65 -9.98
C ALA A 14 5.92 14.26 -11.10
N ASP A 15 7.22 14.44 -10.84
CA ASP A 15 8.27 14.26 -11.86
C ASP A 15 9.05 12.93 -11.72
N GLY A 16 8.91 12.21 -10.59
CA GLY A 16 9.63 10.96 -10.38
C GLY A 16 11.15 11.11 -10.20
N GLU A 17 11.65 12.30 -9.88
CA GLU A 17 13.09 12.57 -9.72
C GLU A 17 13.63 12.14 -8.35
N ASN A 18 12.85 12.45 -7.31
CA ASN A 18 13.27 12.32 -5.92
C ASN A 18 12.91 10.95 -5.35
N LEU A 19 13.77 10.43 -4.48
CA LEU A 19 13.48 9.23 -3.71
C LEU A 19 12.58 9.59 -2.53
N TYR A 20 11.56 8.78 -2.29
CA TYR A 20 10.64 8.94 -1.17
C TYR A 20 10.66 7.71 -0.26
N MET A 21 10.33 7.98 1.00
CA MET A 21 10.01 6.97 1.99
C MET A 21 8.54 7.15 2.39
N VAL A 22 7.77 6.08 2.24
CA VAL A 22 6.43 5.92 2.80
C VAL A 22 6.59 5.29 4.18
N ASP A 23 6.13 6.00 5.20
CA ASP A 23 6.23 5.58 6.61
C ASP A 23 4.89 5.25 7.27
N GLN A 24 3.79 5.76 6.72
CA GLN A 24 2.46 5.52 7.24
C GLN A 24 1.43 5.37 6.11
N VAL A 25 0.53 4.41 6.28
CA VAL A 25 -0.69 4.27 5.48
C VAL A 25 -1.88 4.34 6.41
N ILE A 26 -2.85 5.19 6.12
CA ILE A 26 -4.15 5.26 6.79
C ILE A 26 -5.15 4.63 5.83
N PRO A 27 -5.61 3.39 6.09
CA PRO A 27 -6.58 2.76 5.23
C PRO A 27 -7.95 3.43 5.36
N ASP A 28 -8.65 3.57 4.23
CA ASP A 28 -10.08 3.92 4.20
C ASP A 28 -10.81 2.70 3.66
N VAL A 29 -11.29 1.85 4.57
CA VAL A 29 -11.96 0.61 4.20
C VAL A 29 -13.19 0.40 5.07
N THR A 30 -14.32 0.14 4.43
CA THR A 30 -15.51 -0.37 5.08
C THR A 30 -15.53 -1.87 4.92
N MET A 31 -15.58 -2.63 6.01
CA MET A 31 -15.55 -4.10 5.97
C MET A 31 -16.36 -4.70 7.13
N THR A 32 -16.76 -5.96 7.01
CA THR A 32 -17.41 -6.68 8.11
C THR A 32 -16.42 -6.98 9.25
N PRO A 33 -16.88 -7.17 10.50
CA PRO A 33 -15.98 -7.38 11.65
C PRO A 33 -15.02 -8.57 11.54
N ASN A 34 -15.38 -9.60 10.78
CA ASN A 34 -14.58 -10.82 10.62
C ASN A 34 -13.67 -10.78 9.38
N THR A 35 -13.74 -9.71 8.58
CA THR A 35 -12.92 -9.55 7.39
C THR A 35 -11.52 -9.06 7.74
N SER A 36 -10.53 -9.64 7.08
CA SER A 36 -9.12 -9.25 7.21
C SER A 36 -8.54 -8.96 5.84
N LEU A 37 -8.06 -7.73 5.64
CA LEU A 37 -7.34 -7.34 4.44
C LEU A 37 -5.83 -7.41 4.63
N LEU A 38 -5.13 -7.77 3.57
CA LEU A 38 -3.69 -7.78 3.46
C LEU A 38 -3.28 -6.65 2.53
N LEU A 39 -2.58 -5.66 3.08
CA LEU A 39 -1.97 -4.59 2.33
C LEU A 39 -0.55 -4.96 1.92
N TYR A 40 -0.25 -4.73 0.64
CA TYR A 40 1.09 -4.81 0.07
C TYR A 40 1.45 -3.47 -0.58
N MET A 41 2.71 -3.09 -0.44
CA MET A 41 3.29 -1.93 -1.11
C MET A 41 4.43 -2.38 -2.01
N ASN A 42 4.30 -2.08 -3.28
CA ASN A 42 5.21 -2.50 -4.33
C ASN A 42 5.98 -1.28 -4.81
N THR A 43 7.25 -1.14 -4.43
CA THR A 43 8.04 0.04 -4.78
C THR A 43 9.14 -0.26 -5.80
N ARG A 44 9.43 0.74 -6.64
CA ARG A 44 10.56 0.72 -7.59
C ARG A 44 11.36 2.01 -7.52
N LYS A 45 12.66 1.94 -7.79
CA LYS A 45 13.54 3.13 -7.88
C LYS A 45 13.60 3.73 -9.30
N PHE A 46 13.36 2.91 -10.32
CA PHE A 46 13.39 3.30 -11.73
C PHE A 46 12.31 2.53 -12.50
N PRO A 47 11.81 3.05 -13.64
CA PRO A 47 10.95 2.32 -14.54
C PRO A 47 11.62 1.01 -14.97
N ASN A 48 11.00 -0.14 -14.67
CA ASN A 48 11.51 -1.50 -14.90
C ASN A 48 12.62 -2.01 -13.95
N ALA A 49 12.98 -1.28 -12.89
CA ALA A 49 13.81 -1.85 -11.84
C ALA A 49 13.05 -2.98 -11.11
N THR A 50 13.81 -3.86 -10.45
CA THR A 50 13.26 -4.89 -9.56
C THR A 50 12.31 -4.26 -8.55
N GLU A 51 11.09 -4.79 -8.49
CA GLU A 51 10.08 -4.38 -7.53
C GLU A 51 10.43 -4.91 -6.13
N ILE A 52 10.29 -4.05 -5.12
CA ILE A 52 10.44 -4.42 -3.72
C ILE A 52 9.05 -4.40 -3.09
N THR A 53 8.54 -5.58 -2.73
CA THR A 53 7.27 -5.72 -2.02
C THR A 53 7.49 -5.58 -0.50
N LYS A 54 6.66 -4.76 0.14
CA LYS A 54 6.52 -4.65 1.59
C LYS A 54 5.14 -5.15 2.01
N GLY A 55 5.10 -5.95 3.06
CA GLY A 55 3.89 -6.60 3.57
C GLY A 55 4.01 -8.13 3.57
N PRO A 56 2.89 -8.85 3.77
CA PRO A 56 1.56 -8.30 4.01
C PRO A 56 1.45 -7.56 5.34
N PHE A 57 0.67 -6.48 5.35
CA PHE A 57 0.22 -5.82 6.57
C PHE A 57 -1.26 -6.11 6.77
N THR A 58 -1.62 -6.68 7.92
CA THR A 58 -3.02 -6.98 8.25
C THR A 58 -3.78 -5.69 8.58
N ILE A 59 -4.92 -5.51 7.94
CA ILE A 59 -5.89 -4.44 8.17
C ILE A 59 -7.21 -5.08 8.57
N THR A 60 -7.72 -4.64 9.72
CA THR A 60 -9.05 -4.95 10.26
C THR A 60 -9.89 -3.67 10.30
N SER A 61 -11.19 -3.79 10.63
CA SER A 61 -12.09 -2.66 10.83
C SER A 61 -11.65 -1.66 11.91
N SER A 62 -10.75 -2.06 12.81
CA SER A 62 -10.20 -1.23 13.88
C SER A 62 -8.80 -0.65 13.56
N THR A 63 -8.24 -0.93 12.38
CA THR A 63 -6.91 -0.46 12.02
C THR A 63 -6.92 1.01 11.65
N GLU A 64 -6.44 1.86 12.54
CA GLU A 64 -6.33 3.31 12.28
C GLU A 64 -5.17 3.66 11.35
N LYS A 65 -4.04 2.95 11.48
CA LYS A 65 -2.86 3.16 10.65
C LYS A 65 -1.99 1.91 10.55
N VAL A 66 -1.27 1.82 9.44
CA VAL A 66 -0.18 0.87 9.21
C VAL A 66 1.13 1.64 9.18
N SER A 67 2.00 1.35 10.13
CA SER A 67 3.36 1.89 10.16
C SER A 67 4.29 1.00 9.34
N THR A 68 5.08 1.60 8.45
CA THR A 68 5.93 0.85 7.52
C THR A 68 7.18 1.62 7.15
N ARG A 69 8.00 1.03 6.28
CA ARG A 69 9.14 1.72 5.66
C ARG A 69 9.34 1.18 4.24
N ALA A 70 8.59 1.75 3.31
CA ALA A 70 8.73 1.46 1.89
C ALA A 70 9.48 2.62 1.21
N LYS A 71 10.57 2.30 0.50
CA LYS A 71 11.37 3.32 -0.22
C LYS A 71 11.25 3.11 -1.72
N GLY A 72 11.09 4.18 -2.46
CA GLY A 72 10.97 4.14 -3.91
C GLY A 72 10.74 5.51 -4.52
N ARG A 73 10.67 5.52 -5.85
CA ARG A 73 10.16 6.64 -6.65
C ARG A 73 8.75 6.36 -7.15
N GLN A 74 8.51 5.09 -7.50
CA GLN A 74 7.19 4.56 -7.83
C GLN A 74 6.66 3.69 -6.70
N ILE A 75 5.34 3.68 -6.55
CA ILE A 75 4.61 2.78 -5.65
C ILE A 75 3.32 2.27 -6.32
N SER A 76 3.02 0.99 -6.11
CA SER A 76 1.70 0.39 -6.28
C SER A 76 1.20 -0.09 -4.90
N MET A 77 -0.10 0.04 -4.68
CA MET A 77 -0.79 -0.42 -3.47
C MET A 77 -1.72 -1.56 -3.86
N LYS A 78 -1.61 -2.69 -3.14
CA LYS A 78 -2.51 -3.84 -3.32
C LYS A 78 -3.19 -4.17 -2.01
N PHE A 79 -4.51 -4.23 -2.05
CA PHE A 79 -5.35 -4.71 -0.96
C PHE A 79 -5.94 -6.05 -1.38
N GLN A 80 -5.74 -7.08 -0.56
CA GLN A 80 -6.16 -8.45 -0.86
C GLN A 80 -6.91 -9.07 0.33
N SER A 81 -7.98 -9.80 0.04
CA SER A 81 -8.60 -10.75 0.97
C SER A 81 -8.49 -12.17 0.41
N SER A 82 -8.43 -13.15 1.30
CA SER A 82 -8.52 -14.57 0.99
C SER A 82 -9.75 -15.26 1.60
N GLY A 83 -10.56 -14.54 2.39
CA GLY A 83 -11.76 -15.08 3.02
C GLY A 83 -12.89 -15.26 2.02
N THR A 84 -13.70 -16.31 2.20
CA THR A 84 -14.83 -16.61 1.31
C THR A 84 -16.10 -15.86 1.68
N GLU A 85 -16.19 -15.38 2.92
CA GLU A 85 -17.31 -14.60 3.47
C GLU A 85 -16.90 -13.13 3.70
N ASP A 86 -15.74 -12.73 3.17
CA ASP A 86 -15.24 -11.38 3.34
C ASP A 86 -16.02 -10.40 2.46
N ASP A 87 -16.53 -9.36 3.09
CA ASP A 87 -17.20 -8.25 2.43
C ASP A 87 -16.48 -6.95 2.84
N TRP A 88 -16.00 -6.23 1.84
CA TRP A 88 -15.19 -5.03 2.00
C TRP A 88 -15.28 -4.11 0.78
N THR A 89 -15.17 -2.81 1.04
CA THR A 89 -15.10 -1.75 0.03
C THR A 89 -13.93 -0.83 0.37
N LEU A 90 -13.07 -0.57 -0.62
CA LEU A 90 -11.95 0.36 -0.50
C LEU A 90 -12.38 1.78 -0.90
N GLY A 91 -12.17 2.73 0.01
CA GLY A 91 -12.33 4.16 -0.21
C GLY A 91 -11.01 4.87 -0.55
N ASP A 92 -10.89 6.13 -0.15
CA ASP A 92 -9.72 6.97 -0.43
C ASP A 92 -8.67 6.85 0.69
N PHE A 93 -7.81 5.85 0.56
CA PHE A 93 -6.72 5.63 1.51
C PHE A 93 -5.67 6.74 1.42
N ARG A 94 -5.03 7.04 2.54
CA ARG A 94 -4.01 8.09 2.62
C ARG A 94 -2.66 7.50 2.91
N VAL A 95 -1.63 8.10 2.32
CA VAL A 95 -0.24 7.69 2.52
C VAL A 95 0.55 8.90 2.95
N ASN A 96 1.32 8.76 4.03
CA ASN A 96 2.33 9.73 4.38
C ASN A 96 3.63 9.34 3.66
N SER A 97 4.13 10.27 2.85
CA SER A 97 5.38 10.12 2.12
C SER A 97 6.26 11.33 2.37
N ARG A 98 7.53 11.09 2.65
CA ARG A 98 8.55 12.13 2.82
C ARG A 98 9.71 11.90 1.87
N GLN A 99 10.27 12.98 1.37
CA GLN A 99 11.50 12.90 0.58
C GLN A 99 12.60 12.28 1.46
N ASP A 100 13.33 11.33 0.89
CA ASP A 100 14.42 10.63 1.54
C ASP A 100 15.69 10.70 0.68
N GLY A 101 16.84 10.54 1.32
CA GLY A 101 18.13 10.48 0.64
C GLY A 101 18.52 9.06 0.25
N LEU A 102 19.58 8.95 -0.54
CA LEU A 102 20.23 7.69 -0.93
C LEU A 102 21.06 7.05 0.19
N ARG A 103 20.61 7.16 1.45
CA ARG A 103 21.27 6.55 2.62
C ARG A 103 20.82 5.12 2.84
#